data_AF-A0A261ST31-F1
#
_entry.id   AF-A0A261ST31-F1
#
_cell.length_a   1.000
_cell.length_b   1.000
_cell.length_c   1.000
_cell.angle_alpha   90.00
_cell.angle_beta   90.00
_cell.angle_gamma   90.00
#
_symmetry.space_group_name_H-M   'P 1'
#
loop_
_entity.id
_entity.type
_entity.pdbx_description
1 polymer ?
#
loop_
_entity_poly.entity_id
_entity_poly.type
_entity_poly.pdbx_seq_one_letter_code
_entity_poly.pdbx_strand_id
1 'polypeptide(L)'
;MLCAGVARAEIPVEVVVFNYSPDHEIAEVSVQGRYVGGVHWRREDSGSSARSMCCIDVTPGRADIAWEIGWPVSLPLPEDGLGRSASAVIPEPQGRPRFLGVHVYADEHVEFTLTPEWPAERPDPAAAPADPGAPLEDAPVR
;
A
#
# COMPACT_ATOMS: atom_id res chain seq x y z
N MET A 1 -4.23 38.27 -2.86
CA MET A 1 -4.90 37.04 -2.42
C MET A 1 -3.82 35.96 -2.36
N LEU A 2 -3.22 35.72 -1.19
CA LEU A 2 -2.24 34.64 -1.02
C LEU A 2 -3.04 33.36 -0.71
N CYS A 3 -3.00 32.39 -1.62
CA CYS A 3 -3.31 31.01 -1.25
C CYS A 3 -2.16 30.52 -0.37
N ALA A 4 -2.31 30.68 0.96
CA ALA A 4 -1.46 30.00 1.92
C ALA A 4 -1.74 28.50 1.78
N GLY A 5 -0.93 27.81 0.99
CA GLY A 5 -0.94 26.36 0.95
C GLY A 5 -0.65 25.86 2.36
N VAL A 6 -1.60 25.13 2.95
CA VAL A 6 -1.34 24.40 4.19
C VAL A 6 -0.27 23.38 3.84
N ALA A 7 0.97 23.64 4.24
CA ALA A 7 2.01 22.63 4.19
C ALA A 7 1.55 21.48 5.08
N ARG A 8 1.17 20.36 4.46
CA ARG A 8 0.81 19.16 5.21
C ARG A 8 2.07 18.66 5.91
N ALA A 9 1.96 18.40 7.20
CA ALA A 9 3.09 17.95 7.99
C ALA A 9 3.49 16.53 7.57
N GLU A 10 4.79 16.33 7.40
CA GLU A 10 5.37 15.01 7.19
C GLU A 10 5.43 14.23 8.51
N ILE A 11 5.17 12.94 8.43
CA ILE A 11 5.06 12.04 9.58
C ILE A 11 6.04 10.88 9.39
N PRO A 12 6.99 10.68 10.32
CA PRO A 12 7.92 9.54 10.25
C PRO A 12 7.18 8.25 10.59
N VAL A 13 7.27 7.26 9.69
CA VAL A 13 6.60 5.96 9.85
C VAL A 13 7.52 4.79 9.47
N GLU A 14 7.30 3.66 10.13
CA GLU A 14 7.74 2.35 9.68
C GLU A 14 6.73 1.81 8.66
N VAL A 15 7.20 1.34 7.51
CA VAL A 15 6.31 0.84 6.45
C VAL A 15 6.17 -0.67 6.58
N VAL A 16 4.95 -1.17 6.55
CA VAL A 16 4.63 -2.61 6.58
C VAL A 16 3.91 -2.95 5.28
N VAL A 17 4.54 -3.74 4.42
CA VAL A 17 3.93 -4.14 3.14
C VAL A 17 3.29 -5.52 3.30
N PHE A 18 2.03 -5.62 2.87
CA PHE A 18 1.25 -6.84 2.78
C PHE A 18 1.03 -7.18 1.31
N ASN A 19 1.59 -8.31 0.87
CA ASN A 19 1.35 -8.85 -0.47
C ASN A 19 0.19 -9.86 -0.44
N TYR A 20 -0.92 -9.54 -1.12
CA TYR A 20 -2.06 -10.45 -1.29
C TYR A 20 -2.06 -11.18 -2.64
N SER A 21 -1.09 -10.92 -3.51
CA SER A 21 -0.96 -11.61 -4.79
C SER A 21 -0.57 -13.08 -4.57
N PRO A 22 -1.29 -14.03 -5.19
CA PRO A 22 -0.90 -15.44 -5.19
C PRO A 22 0.23 -15.72 -6.20
N ASP A 23 0.36 -14.88 -7.22
CA ASP A 23 1.13 -15.21 -8.43
C ASP A 23 2.55 -14.63 -8.41
N HIS A 24 2.74 -13.52 -7.69
CA HIS A 24 3.98 -12.76 -7.75
C HIS A 24 4.45 -12.29 -6.36
N GLU A 25 5.76 -12.28 -6.19
CA GLU A 25 6.42 -11.56 -5.09
C GLU A 25 6.43 -10.06 -5.42
N ILE A 26 6.56 -9.23 -4.38
CA ILE A 26 6.72 -7.78 -4.54
C ILE A 26 8.14 -7.42 -4.09
N ALA A 27 8.85 -6.63 -4.90
CA ALA A 27 10.18 -6.14 -4.62
C ALA A 27 10.29 -4.63 -4.80
N GLU A 28 11.37 -4.04 -4.29
CA GLU A 28 11.80 -2.67 -4.59
C GLU A 28 10.70 -1.59 -4.36
N VAL A 29 9.97 -1.70 -3.24
CA VAL A 29 8.82 -0.83 -2.94
C VAL A 29 9.27 0.61 -2.68
N SER A 30 8.54 1.57 -3.23
CA SER A 30 8.72 3.01 -3.01
C SER A 30 7.36 3.69 -2.78
N VAL A 31 7.27 4.56 -1.76
CA VAL A 31 6.06 5.32 -1.42
C VAL A 31 6.38 6.81 -1.43
N GLN A 32 5.58 7.62 -2.13
CA GLN A 32 5.85 9.06 -2.35
C GLN A 32 7.25 9.31 -2.94
N GLY A 33 7.72 8.41 -3.82
CA GLY A 33 9.06 8.46 -4.41
C GLY A 33 10.20 8.14 -3.43
N ARG A 34 9.90 7.77 -2.19
CA ARG A 34 10.90 7.34 -1.19
C ARG A 34 11.01 5.83 -1.20
N TYR A 35 12.23 5.33 -1.41
CA TYR A 35 12.52 3.92 -1.39
C TYR A 35 12.33 3.34 0.02
N VAL A 36 11.48 2.33 0.10
CA VAL A 36 11.19 1.55 1.32
C VAL A 36 11.96 0.24 1.29
N GLY A 37 12.08 -0.36 0.10
CA GLY A 37 12.82 -1.59 -0.20
C GLY A 37 12.06 -2.88 0.06
N GLY A 38 12.79 -4.00 0.01
CA GLY A 38 12.32 -5.32 0.46
C GLY A 38 11.96 -6.28 -0.66
N VAL A 39 11.93 -7.57 -0.29
CA VAL A 39 11.28 -8.65 -1.06
C VAL A 39 10.17 -9.20 -0.16
N HIS A 40 8.96 -9.25 -0.70
CA HIS A 40 7.74 -9.64 -0.03
C HIS A 40 7.17 -10.85 -0.75
N TRP A 41 7.41 -12.02 -0.15
CA TRP A 41 7.09 -13.33 -0.72
C TRP A 41 5.62 -13.42 -1.14
N ARG A 42 5.35 -14.27 -2.13
CA ARG A 42 3.99 -14.62 -2.54
C ARG A 42 3.17 -15.13 -1.35
N ARG A 43 1.85 -15.03 -1.48
CA ARG A 43 0.91 -15.60 -0.51
C ARG A 43 0.98 -17.14 -0.52
N GLU A 44 1.51 -17.75 0.53
CA GLU A 44 1.47 -19.20 0.77
C GLU A 44 0.44 -19.51 1.88
N ASP A 45 -0.85 -19.59 1.56
CA ASP A 45 -1.95 -20.04 2.46
C ASP A 45 -2.62 -18.96 3.32
N SER A 46 -3.83 -18.55 2.93
CA SER A 46 -4.83 -17.71 3.66
C SER A 46 -4.40 -16.36 4.29
N GLY A 47 -3.11 -16.07 4.48
CA GLY A 47 -2.54 -14.82 4.98
C GLY A 47 -1.76 -14.04 3.92
N SER A 48 -0.77 -13.26 4.34
CA SER A 48 0.06 -12.33 3.58
C SER A 48 1.48 -12.35 4.16
N SER A 49 2.48 -12.04 3.34
CA SER A 49 3.85 -11.87 3.84
C SER A 49 4.04 -10.43 4.33
N ALA A 50 3.89 -10.19 5.62
CA ALA A 50 4.14 -8.89 6.21
C ALA A 50 5.63 -8.72 6.57
N ARG A 51 6.26 -7.63 6.10
CA ARG A 51 7.60 -7.24 6.55
C ARG A 51 7.65 -5.74 6.80
N SER A 52 8.18 -5.33 7.94
CA SER A 52 8.43 -3.92 8.23
C SER A 52 9.79 -3.48 7.69
N MET A 53 9.83 -2.26 7.17
CA MET A 53 11.05 -1.56 6.80
C MET A 53 11.03 -0.16 7.39
N CYS A 54 12.14 0.18 8.01
CA CYS A 54 12.34 1.50 8.58
C CYS A 54 13.00 2.40 7.54
N CYS A 55 12.72 3.69 7.49
CA CYS A 55 11.53 4.42 7.91
C CYS A 55 11.44 5.55 6.90
N ILE A 56 10.24 6.00 6.55
CA ILE A 56 10.08 7.14 5.64
C ILE A 56 9.20 8.20 6.27
N ASP A 57 9.43 9.44 5.89
CA ASP A 57 8.50 10.52 6.16
C ASP A 57 7.37 10.45 5.12
N VAL A 58 6.11 10.49 5.55
CA VAL A 58 4.94 10.49 4.65
C VAL A 58 4.05 11.69 4.90
N THR A 59 3.45 12.18 3.82
CA THR A 59 2.41 13.21 3.87
C THR A 59 1.03 12.59 3.68
N PRO A 60 0.06 12.75 4.60
CA PRO A 60 -1.32 12.30 4.37
C PRO A 60 -1.93 12.86 3.09
N GLY A 61 -2.82 12.07 2.46
CA GLY A 61 -3.45 12.39 1.18
C GLY A 61 -3.12 11.43 0.05
N ARG A 62 -3.47 11.83 -1.18
CA ARG A 62 -3.13 11.08 -2.39
C ARG A 62 -1.62 10.90 -2.48
N ALA A 63 -1.19 9.66 -2.60
CA ALA A 63 0.20 9.25 -2.64
C ALA A 63 0.38 8.20 -3.73
N ASP A 64 1.52 8.30 -4.42
CA ASP A 64 1.93 7.29 -5.38
C ASP A 64 2.78 6.23 -4.71
N ILE A 65 2.60 4.99 -5.16
CA ILE A 65 3.41 3.84 -4.80
C ILE A 65 3.92 3.17 -6.07
N ALA A 66 5.16 2.72 -6.03
CA ALA A 66 5.77 1.91 -7.08
C ALA A 66 6.42 0.67 -6.47
N TRP A 67 6.43 -0.43 -7.22
CA TRP A 67 7.08 -1.68 -6.85
C TRP A 67 7.47 -2.47 -8.11
N GLU A 68 8.27 -3.51 -7.92
CA GLU A 68 8.56 -4.50 -8.95
C GLU A 68 7.89 -5.82 -8.61
N ILE A 69 7.41 -6.54 -9.63
CA ILE A 69 7.00 -7.94 -9.46
C ILE A 69 8.24 -8.84 -9.50
N GLY A 70 8.32 -9.78 -8.57
CA GLY A 70 9.36 -10.80 -8.56
C GLY A 70 9.26 -11.66 -9.82
N TRP A 71 10.39 -11.82 -10.52
CA TRP A 71 10.47 -12.56 -11.77
C TRP A 71 11.56 -13.62 -11.73
N PRO A 72 11.30 -14.86 -12.20
CA PRO A 72 12.34 -15.87 -12.26
C PRO A 72 13.49 -15.42 -13.15
N VAL A 73 14.71 -15.41 -12.60
CA VAL A 73 15.93 -15.02 -13.33
C VAL A 73 16.22 -15.89 -14.56
N SER A 74 15.61 -17.07 -14.64
CA SER A 74 15.73 -18.01 -15.75
C SER A 74 14.78 -17.73 -16.91
N LEU A 75 13.80 -16.84 -16.74
CA LEU A 75 12.83 -16.49 -17.77
C LEU A 75 13.19 -15.14 -18.42
N PRO A 76 12.89 -14.95 -19.71
CA PRO A 76 13.00 -13.64 -20.34
C PRO A 76 12.10 -12.64 -19.59
N LEU A 77 12.55 -11.39 -19.50
CA LEU A 77 11.73 -10.31 -18.93
C LEU A 77 10.48 -10.09 -19.79
N PRO A 78 9.32 -9.79 -19.18
CA PRO A 78 8.13 -9.36 -19.90
C PRO A 78 8.42 -8.10 -20.73
N GLU A 79 7.75 -7.93 -21.87
CA GLU A 79 7.88 -6.72 -22.71
C GLU A 79 7.45 -5.45 -21.94
N ASP A 80 6.46 -5.58 -21.06
CA ASP A 80 5.96 -4.49 -20.21
C ASP A 80 6.86 -4.20 -18.99
N GLY A 81 7.91 -5.00 -18.79
CA GLY A 81 8.80 -4.92 -17.64
C GLY A 81 8.15 -5.37 -16.32
N LEU A 82 8.91 -5.22 -15.23
CA LEU A 82 8.53 -5.66 -13.89
C LEU A 82 7.91 -4.55 -13.04
N GLY A 83 8.05 -3.29 -13.46
CA GLY A 83 7.57 -2.14 -12.72
C GLY A 83 6.06 -2.08 -12.68
N ARG A 84 5.53 -1.73 -11.51
CA ARG A 84 4.12 -1.45 -11.23
C ARG A 84 4.00 -0.18 -10.43
N SER A 85 2.87 0.49 -10.57
CA SER A 85 2.57 1.69 -9.79
C SER A 85 1.08 1.88 -9.62
N ALA A 86 0.69 2.41 -8.46
CA ALA A 86 -0.68 2.80 -8.18
C ALA A 86 -0.70 4.13 -7.43
N SER A 87 -1.88 4.75 -7.36
CA SER A 87 -2.12 5.89 -6.47
C SER A 87 -3.22 5.52 -5.49
N ALA A 88 -3.00 5.79 -4.21
CA ALA A 88 -3.98 5.57 -3.14
C ALA A 88 -3.95 6.74 -2.15
N VAL A 89 -4.85 6.73 -1.16
CA VAL A 89 -4.93 7.80 -0.15
C VAL A 89 -4.33 7.31 1.15
N ILE A 90 -3.25 7.96 1.60
CA ILE A 90 -2.77 7.84 2.98
C ILE A 90 -3.77 8.59 3.87
N PRO A 91 -4.47 7.91 4.80
CA PRO A 91 -5.48 8.56 5.63
C PRO A 91 -4.87 9.60 6.56
N GLU A 92 -5.67 10.55 7.02
CA GLU A 92 -5.26 11.48 8.08
C GLU A 92 -4.95 10.68 9.37
N PRO A 93 -3.91 11.08 10.12
CA PRO A 93 -3.47 10.33 11.29
C PRO A 93 -4.52 10.34 12.39
N GLN A 94 -4.91 9.15 12.85
CA GLN A 94 -5.67 9.00 14.08
C GLN A 94 -4.71 8.87 15.26
N GLY A 95 -4.38 10.01 15.89
CA GLY A 95 -3.43 10.05 17.01
C GLY A 95 -1.98 10.22 16.54
N ARG A 96 -1.05 9.52 17.20
CA ARG A 96 0.38 9.53 16.85
C ARG A 96 0.73 8.25 16.09
N PRO A 97 0.60 8.24 14.76
CA PRO A 97 0.89 7.04 13.98
C PRO A 97 2.37 6.70 14.03
N ARG A 98 2.67 5.41 13.92
CA ARG A 98 4.02 4.87 13.85
C ARG A 98 4.21 3.99 12.62
N PHE A 99 3.14 3.36 12.14
CA PHE A 99 3.18 2.41 11.04
C PHE A 99 2.31 2.86 9.88
N LEU A 100 2.82 2.69 8.66
CA LEU A 100 2.07 2.75 7.43
C LEU A 100 1.93 1.33 6.87
N GLY A 101 0.72 0.78 6.95
CA GLY A 101 0.38 -0.45 6.24
C GLY A 101 0.15 -0.17 4.76
N VAL A 102 0.80 -0.96 3.91
CA VAL A 102 0.70 -0.90 2.45
C VAL A 102 0.13 -2.22 1.99
N HIS A 103 -1.11 -2.21 1.53
CA HIS A 103 -1.87 -3.41 1.20
C HIS A 103 -1.94 -3.54 -0.31
N VAL A 104 -1.17 -4.45 -0.92
CA VAL A 104 -1.09 -4.62 -2.38
C VAL A 104 -1.87 -5.86 -2.80
N TYR A 105 -2.95 -5.64 -3.56
CA TYR A 105 -3.88 -6.68 -3.96
C TYR A 105 -3.52 -7.32 -5.31
N ALA A 106 -4.12 -8.47 -5.61
CA ALA A 106 -3.81 -9.25 -6.82
C ALA A 106 -4.17 -8.52 -8.13
N ASP A 107 -5.15 -7.63 -8.08
CA ASP A 107 -5.58 -6.73 -9.16
C ASP A 107 -4.78 -5.41 -9.20
N GLU A 108 -3.64 -5.35 -8.50
CA GLU A 108 -2.72 -4.20 -8.41
C GLU A 108 -3.32 -2.95 -7.72
N HIS A 109 -4.50 -3.08 -7.13
CA HIS A 109 -5.05 -2.10 -6.22
C HIS A 109 -4.21 -1.99 -4.95
N VAL A 110 -4.13 -0.78 -4.38
CA VAL A 110 -3.39 -0.51 -3.14
C VAL A 110 -4.25 0.25 -2.13
N GLU A 111 -4.20 -0.18 -0.87
CA GLU A 111 -4.73 0.59 0.26
C GLU A 111 -3.62 0.96 1.24
N PHE A 112 -3.78 2.12 1.87
CA PHE A 112 -2.92 2.57 2.96
C PHE A 112 -3.68 2.57 4.28
N THR A 113 -3.06 2.03 5.31
CA THR A 113 -3.50 2.18 6.71
C THR A 113 -2.45 2.95 7.49
N LEU A 114 -2.87 3.91 8.33
CA LEU A 114 -1.95 4.72 9.14
C LEU A 114 -2.32 4.54 10.62
N THR A 115 -1.48 3.83 11.37
CA THR A 115 -1.82 3.35 12.71
C THR A 115 -0.70 3.55 13.73
N PRO A 116 -1.03 3.73 15.03
CA PRO A 116 -0.03 3.76 16.10
C PRO A 116 0.56 2.37 16.40
N GLU A 117 -0.17 1.31 16.11
CA GLU A 117 0.21 -0.09 16.34
C GLU A 117 0.48 -0.82 15.01
N TRP A 118 1.05 -2.02 15.08
CA TRP A 118 1.30 -2.84 13.90
C TRP A 118 0.00 -3.03 13.10
N PRO A 119 -0.02 -2.73 11.78
CA PRO A 119 -1.25 -2.76 11.01
C PRO A 119 -1.87 -4.16 10.96
N ALA A 120 -3.18 -4.24 11.02
CA ALA A 120 -3.88 -5.51 10.86
C ALA A 120 -3.68 -6.04 9.43
N GLU A 121 -3.44 -7.34 9.33
CA GLU A 121 -3.20 -8.05 8.06
C GLU A 121 -4.39 -8.03 7.09
N ARG A 122 -5.57 -7.68 7.55
CA ARG A 122 -6.72 -7.47 6.68
C ARG A 122 -7.44 -6.25 7.24
N PRO A 123 -7.46 -5.12 6.52
CA PRO A 123 -8.34 -4.04 6.90
C PRO A 123 -9.76 -4.63 6.96
N ASP A 124 -10.46 -4.40 8.06
CA ASP A 124 -11.87 -4.77 8.13
C ASP A 124 -12.57 -4.10 6.95
N PRO A 125 -13.27 -4.82 6.06
CA PRO A 125 -14.01 -4.21 4.97
C PRO A 125 -15.00 -3.15 5.46
N ALA A 126 -15.41 -3.19 6.74
CA ALA A 126 -16.23 -2.18 7.39
C ALA A 126 -15.47 -0.90 7.82
N ALA A 127 -14.13 -0.91 7.78
CA ALA A 127 -13.26 0.20 8.18
C ALA A 127 -12.64 0.96 7.00
N ALA A 128 -12.81 0.49 5.76
CA ALA A 128 -12.47 1.28 4.58
C ALA A 128 -13.38 2.52 4.53
N PRO A 129 -12.84 3.74 4.40
CA PRO A 129 -13.68 4.91 4.17
C PRO A 129 -14.44 4.68 2.87
N ALA A 130 -15.77 4.72 2.93
CA ALA A 130 -16.63 4.57 1.76
C ALA A 130 -16.16 5.54 0.68
N ASP A 131 -15.73 5.01 -0.47
CA ASP A 131 -15.48 5.81 -1.66
C ASP A 131 -16.84 6.38 -2.11
N PRO A 132 -17.07 7.71 -2.02
CA PRO A 132 -18.33 8.31 -2.43
C PRO A 132 -18.58 8.21 -3.95
N GLY A 133 -17.62 7.68 -4.73
CA GLY A 133 -17.72 7.44 -6.17
C GLY A 133 -17.82 5.97 -6.59
N ALA A 134 -17.78 5.00 -5.67
CA ALA A 134 -17.91 3.59 -6.05
C ALA A 134 -19.37 3.28 -6.47
N PRO A 135 -19.59 2.62 -7.61
CA PRO A 135 -20.91 2.13 -7.96
C PRO A 135 -21.43 1.19 -6.86
N LEU A 136 -22.68 1.39 -6.43
CA LEU A 136 -23.36 0.46 -5.53
C LEU A 136 -23.49 -0.89 -6.23
N GLU A 137 -22.58 -1.82 -5.96
CA GLU A 137 -22.79 -3.23 -6.32
C GLU A 137 -23.95 -3.77 -5.47
N ASP A 138 -24.98 -4.27 -6.16
CA ASP A 138 -26.16 -4.89 -5.56
C ASP A 138 -25.75 -6.05 -4.65
N ALA A 139 -26.06 -5.92 -3.37
CA ALA A 139 -25.89 -7.00 -2.41
C ALA A 139 -26.73 -8.23 -2.85
N PRO A 140 -26.22 -9.47 -2.71
CA PRO A 140 -27.00 -10.64 -3.03
C PRO A 140 -28.16 -10.78 -2.04
N VAL A 141 -29.38 -10.69 -2.56
CA VAL A 141 -30.61 -11.05 -1.87
C VAL A 141 -30.49 -12.50 -1.41
N ARG A 142 -30.56 -12.71 -0.09
CA ARG A 142 -30.82 -14.03 0.49
C ARG A 142 -32.32 -14.24 0.64
#